data_AF-A0A6C0HFQ0-F1
#
_entry.id   AF-A0A6C0HFQ0-F1
#
_cell.length_a   1.000
_cell.length_b   1.000
_cell.length_c   1.000
_cell.angle_alpha   90.00
_cell.angle_beta   90.00
_cell.angle_gamma   90.00
#
_symmetry.space_group_name_H-M   'P 1'
#
loop_
_entity.id
_entity.type
_entity.pdbx_description
1 polymer ?
#
loop_
_entity_poly.entity_id
_entity_poly.type
_entity_poly.pdbx_seq_one_letter_code
_entity_poly.pdbx_strand_id
1 'polypeptide(L)'
;MDMEEFQDDKDSTETCFKLDCEHAFHTKCIVMCLLKSKHSCPLCNKEKEPKEELEIVGLARKLCTEALRDPEISVIRHELYETLSDYQENLRQHKKRCLEAVQAITKEMKITEYRSHLLYTIGLLKRKIKSKVTEMGPKYVGAALFKENRWDTSLVEKLILPLYASRKWRFYRLKHPRFYCDIIKTARNK
;
A
#
# COMPACT_ATOMS: atom_id res chain seq x y z
N MET A 1 24.83 43.35 -24.58
CA MET A 1 24.74 42.41 -23.45
C MET A 1 25.25 41.11 -23.99
N ASP A 2 26.55 40.92 -23.87
CA ASP A 2 27.24 39.73 -24.37
C ASP A 2 26.83 38.57 -23.47
N MET A 3 26.20 37.56 -24.06
CA MET A 3 25.80 36.38 -23.31
C MET A 3 27.06 35.62 -22.92
N GLU A 4 27.43 35.68 -21.65
CA GLU A 4 28.48 34.83 -21.09
C GLU A 4 28.15 33.37 -21.38
N GLU A 5 29.06 32.68 -22.06
CA GLU A 5 28.95 31.26 -22.36
C GLU A 5 28.82 30.48 -21.04
N PHE A 6 27.67 29.82 -20.85
CA PHE A 6 27.41 29.00 -19.68
C PHE A 6 28.38 27.81 -19.67
N GLN A 7 29.41 27.88 -18.82
CA GLN A 7 30.32 26.77 -18.57
C GLN A 7 29.63 25.71 -17.71
N ASP A 8 29.22 24.61 -18.34
CA ASP A 8 28.77 23.40 -17.65
C ASP A 8 29.98 22.52 -17.32
N ASP A 9 30.32 22.41 -16.03
CA ASP A 9 31.39 21.54 -15.49
C ASP A 9 31.18 20.03 -15.82
N LYS A 10 30.06 19.65 -16.45
CA LYS A 10 29.78 18.28 -16.92
C LYS A 10 30.08 18.04 -18.40
N ASP A 11 30.90 18.91 -18.96
CA ASP A 11 31.90 18.69 -20.00
C ASP A 11 31.45 17.90 -21.24
N SER A 12 31.53 18.63 -22.36
CA SER A 12 31.32 18.23 -23.74
C SER A 12 31.90 16.85 -24.03
N THR A 13 31.05 15.84 -24.20
CA THR A 13 31.51 14.60 -24.82
C THR A 13 31.76 14.86 -26.29
N GLU A 14 32.99 14.73 -26.79
CA GLU A 14 33.35 14.87 -28.22
C GLU A 14 32.55 13.93 -29.14
N THR A 15 31.93 12.88 -28.58
CA THR A 15 31.13 11.91 -29.30
C THR A 15 29.64 12.30 -29.28
N CYS A 16 29.11 12.65 -30.45
CA CYS A 16 27.67 12.74 -30.69
C CYS A 16 27.12 11.37 -31.09
N PHE A 17 25.96 10.99 -30.54
CA PHE A 17 25.19 9.83 -30.94
C PHE A 17 24.02 10.27 -31.82
N LYS A 18 23.96 9.76 -33.06
CA LYS A 18 22.86 10.02 -34.01
C LYS A 18 21.80 8.94 -33.81
N LEU A 19 20.56 9.34 -33.51
CA LEU A 19 19.42 8.42 -33.44
C LEU A 19 18.91 8.06 -34.84
N ASP A 20 18.11 7.00 -34.95
CA ASP A 20 17.50 6.55 -36.21
C ASP A 20 16.64 7.61 -36.90
N CYS A 21 16.09 8.57 -36.13
CA CYS A 21 15.37 9.71 -36.69
C CYS A 21 16.28 10.91 -37.02
N GLU A 22 17.56 10.63 -37.23
CA GLU A 22 18.63 11.51 -37.72
C GLU A 22 19.05 12.70 -36.84
N HIS A 23 18.45 12.85 -35.67
CA HIS A 23 18.85 13.85 -34.71
C HIS A 23 20.09 13.40 -33.93
N ALA A 24 21.09 14.27 -33.85
CA ALA A 24 22.33 14.03 -33.12
C ALA A 24 22.31 14.74 -31.77
N PHE A 25 22.75 14.02 -30.74
CA PHE A 25 22.83 14.51 -29.37
C PHE A 25 24.14 14.05 -28.72
N HIS A 26 24.58 14.76 -27.69
CA HIS A 26 25.65 14.23 -26.83
C HIS A 26 25.20 12.90 -26.20
N THR A 27 26.06 11.88 -26.28
CA THR A 27 25.75 10.52 -25.82
C THR A 27 25.19 10.50 -24.40
N LYS A 28 25.79 11.28 -23.50
CA LYS A 28 25.36 11.39 -22.09
C LYS A 28 23.97 12.00 -21.93
N CYS A 29 23.69 13.08 -22.68
CA CYS A 29 22.40 13.77 -22.64
C CYS A 29 21.28 12.88 -23.18
N ILE A 30 21.54 12.15 -24.26
CA ILE A 30 20.50 11.33 -24.88
C ILE A 30 20.24 10.04 -24.12
N VAL A 31 21.26 9.40 -23.53
CA VAL A 31 21.06 8.21 -22.68
C VAL A 31 20.15 8.56 -21.49
N MET A 32 20.41 9.68 -20.81
CA MET A 32 19.55 10.13 -19.70
C MET A 32 18.13 10.48 -20.17
N CYS A 33 17.99 11.03 -21.37
CA CYS A 33 16.67 11.40 -21.90
C CYS A 33 15.86 10.16 -22.32
N LEU A 34 16.46 9.23 -23.07
CA LEU A 34 15.83 7.99 -23.54
C LEU A 34 15.38 7.09 -22.38
N LEU A 35 16.14 7.04 -21.27
CA LEU A 35 15.73 6.31 -20.06
C LEU A 35 14.44 6.87 -19.44
N LYS A 36 14.17 8.16 -19.61
CA LYS A 36 12.96 8.83 -19.08
C LYS A 36 11.83 8.87 -20.10
N SER A 37 12.13 9.00 -21.39
CA SER A 37 11.17 9.15 -22.48
C SER A 37 10.78 7.83 -23.16
N LYS A 38 10.98 6.68 -22.50
CA LYS A 38 10.71 5.34 -23.07
C LYS A 38 11.36 5.15 -24.45
N HIS A 39 12.61 5.58 -24.58
CA HIS A 39 13.37 5.51 -25.83
C HIS A 39 12.82 6.36 -27.00
N SER A 40 11.98 7.37 -26.74
CA SER A 40 11.56 8.31 -27.78
C SER A 40 12.57 9.45 -27.95
N CYS A 41 12.85 9.81 -29.21
CA CYS A 41 13.72 10.94 -29.50
C CYS A 41 13.06 12.27 -29.04
N PRO A 42 13.77 13.12 -28.27
CA PRO A 42 13.23 14.37 -27.74
C PRO A 42 12.82 15.39 -28.80
N LEU A 43 13.48 15.36 -29.98
CA LEU A 43 13.20 16.27 -31.09
C LEU A 43 12.15 15.74 -32.04
N CYS A 44 12.11 14.42 -32.24
CA CYS A 44 11.20 13.82 -33.21
C CYS A 44 9.77 13.76 -32.70
N ASN A 45 9.56 13.78 -31.37
CA ASN A 45 8.27 13.58 -30.71
C ASN A 45 7.40 12.55 -31.46
N LYS A 46 8.02 11.47 -31.94
CA LYS A 46 7.42 10.39 -32.76
C LYS A 46 6.51 9.50 -31.90
N GLU A 47 5.95 10.03 -30.84
CA GLU A 47 4.84 9.40 -30.15
C GLU A 47 3.59 9.68 -30.97
N LYS A 48 3.22 8.69 -31.81
CA LYS A 48 1.91 8.48 -32.46
C LYS A 48 1.31 9.71 -33.16
N GLU A 49 1.14 9.66 -34.47
CA GLU A 49 0.43 10.72 -35.20
C GLU A 49 -0.86 11.13 -34.45
N PRO A 50 -0.92 12.30 -33.80
CA PRO A 50 -2.03 12.66 -32.93
C PRO A 50 -3.35 12.68 -33.69
N LYS A 51 -3.27 12.82 -35.02
CA LYS A 51 -4.39 12.84 -35.96
C LYS A 51 -5.23 11.57 -35.89
N GLU A 52 -4.62 10.39 -35.90
CA GLU A 52 -5.37 9.12 -35.91
C GLU A 52 -6.12 8.90 -34.59
N GLU A 53 -5.49 9.20 -33.46
CA GLU A 53 -6.13 9.09 -32.13
C GLU A 53 -7.25 10.13 -31.96
N LEU A 54 -7.02 11.37 -32.41
CA LEU A 54 -8.02 12.43 -32.39
C LEU A 54 -9.22 12.13 -33.31
N GLU A 55 -8.98 11.51 -34.46
CA GLU A 55 -10.02 11.06 -35.39
C GLU A 55 -10.89 9.96 -34.76
N ILE A 56 -10.28 8.94 -34.13
CA ILE A 56 -11.00 7.87 -33.44
C ILE A 56 -11.84 8.45 -32.29
N VAL A 57 -11.25 9.33 -31.47
CA VAL A 57 -11.98 9.99 -30.37
C VAL A 57 -13.11 10.88 -30.89
N GLY A 58 -12.89 11.58 -32.01
CA GLY A 58 -13.91 12.38 -32.68
C GLY A 58 -15.08 11.55 -33.18
N LEU A 59 -14.79 10.41 -33.84
CA LEU A 59 -15.80 9.45 -34.30
C LEU A 59 -16.58 8.86 -33.13
N ALA A 60 -15.89 8.43 -32.07
CA ALA A 60 -16.52 7.89 -30.86
C ALA A 60 -17.45 8.93 -30.19
N ARG A 61 -17.01 10.18 -30.06
CA ARG A 61 -17.85 11.26 -29.52
C ARG A 61 -19.09 11.51 -30.36
N LYS A 62 -18.95 11.52 -31.70
CA LYS A 62 -20.08 11.71 -32.62
C LYS A 62 -21.07 10.57 -32.48
N LEU A 63 -20.60 9.32 -32.49
CA LEU A 63 -21.42 8.13 -32.29
C LEU A 63 -22.16 8.18 -30.95
N CYS A 64 -21.47 8.47 -29.85
CA CYS A 64 -22.09 8.62 -28.54
C CYS A 64 -23.15 9.73 -28.55
N THR A 65 -22.89 10.86 -29.20
CA THR A 65 -23.84 11.97 -29.25
C THR A 65 -25.11 11.58 -30.00
N GLU A 66 -25.00 10.91 -31.15
CA GLU A 66 -26.17 10.43 -31.91
C GLU A 66 -26.91 9.31 -31.15
N ALA A 67 -26.20 8.34 -30.58
CA ALA A 67 -26.81 7.29 -29.77
C ALA A 67 -27.56 7.84 -28.56
N LEU A 68 -27.04 8.90 -27.92
CA LEU A 68 -27.69 9.53 -26.78
C LEU A 68 -28.87 10.45 -27.16
N ARG A 69 -29.06 10.77 -28.44
CA ARG A 69 -30.27 11.45 -28.94
C ARG A 69 -31.42 10.48 -29.17
N ASP A 70 -31.14 9.19 -29.27
CA ASP A 70 -32.19 8.18 -29.34
C ASP A 70 -32.99 8.19 -28.01
N PRO A 71 -34.32 8.39 -28.08
CA PRO A 71 -35.15 8.46 -26.87
C PRO A 71 -35.16 7.16 -26.08
N GLU A 72 -35.06 5.99 -26.72
CA GLU A 72 -35.03 4.70 -26.05
C GLU A 72 -33.73 4.56 -25.23
N ILE A 73 -32.59 4.91 -25.85
CA ILE A 73 -31.28 4.90 -25.17
C ILE A 73 -31.25 5.91 -24.02
N SER A 74 -31.87 7.09 -24.19
CA SER A 74 -31.90 8.10 -23.13
C SER A 74 -32.70 7.64 -21.91
N VAL A 75 -33.83 6.95 -22.10
CA VAL A 75 -34.63 6.38 -21.01
C VAL A 75 -33.84 5.31 -20.26
N ILE A 76 -33.25 4.35 -20.98
CA ILE A 76 -32.43 3.28 -20.39
C ILE A 76 -31.26 3.87 -19.60
N ARG A 77 -30.62 4.91 -20.12
CA ARG A 77 -29.52 5.61 -19.44
C ARG A 77 -29.99 6.27 -18.14
N HIS A 78 -31.17 6.87 -18.12
CA HIS A 78 -31.71 7.48 -16.89
C HIS A 78 -31.96 6.41 -15.82
N GLU A 79 -32.64 5.32 -16.20
CA GLU A 79 -32.90 4.18 -15.31
C GLU A 79 -31.59 3.56 -14.77
N LEU A 80 -30.56 3.46 -15.62
CA LEU A 80 -29.23 3.01 -15.21
C LEU A 80 -28.62 3.92 -14.13
N TYR A 81 -28.71 5.25 -14.31
CA TYR A 81 -28.16 6.19 -13.33
C TYR A 81 -28.93 6.18 -12.02
N GLU A 82 -30.26 6.09 -12.05
CA GLU A 82 -31.08 5.94 -10.85
C GLU A 82 -30.73 4.64 -10.12
N THR A 83 -30.70 3.51 -10.85
CA THR A 83 -30.32 2.20 -10.29
C THR A 83 -28.90 2.22 -9.70
N LEU A 84 -27.95 2.86 -10.38
CA LEU A 84 -26.58 2.99 -9.89
C LEU A 84 -26.51 3.84 -8.63
N SER A 85 -27.26 4.94 -8.57
CA SER A 85 -27.36 5.79 -7.39
C SER A 85 -27.92 5.02 -6.19
N ASP A 86 -29.02 4.30 -6.39
CA ASP A 86 -29.67 3.49 -5.37
C ASP A 86 -28.76 2.34 -4.90
N TYR A 87 -28.09 1.67 -5.83
CA TYR A 87 -27.11 0.63 -5.51
C TYR A 87 -25.97 1.16 -4.64
N GLN A 88 -25.40 2.32 -5.01
CA GLN A 88 -24.31 2.94 -4.25
C GLN A 88 -24.76 3.35 -2.84
N GLU A 89 -25.97 3.89 -2.72
CA GLU A 89 -26.53 4.29 -1.42
C GLU A 89 -26.80 3.06 -0.54
N ASN A 90 -27.41 2.01 -1.09
CA ASN A 90 -27.60 0.74 -0.39
C ASN A 90 -26.26 0.14 0.07
N LEU A 91 -25.22 0.20 -0.77
CA LEU A 91 -23.89 -0.27 -0.41
C LEU A 91 -23.29 0.55 0.74
N ARG A 92 -23.48 1.87 0.76
CA ARG A 92 -23.04 2.73 1.88
C ARG A 92 -23.77 2.38 3.18
N GLN A 93 -25.09 2.24 3.11
CA GLN A 93 -25.91 1.88 4.27
C GLN A 93 -25.56 0.50 4.80
N HIS A 94 -25.36 -0.49 3.91
CA HIS A 94 -24.94 -1.83 4.29
C HIS A 94 -23.58 -1.82 5.00
N LYS A 95 -22.59 -1.11 4.45
CA LYS A 95 -21.27 -0.94 5.09
C LYS A 95 -21.39 -0.35 6.49
N LYS A 96 -22.22 0.68 6.67
CA LYS A 96 -22.48 1.31 7.97
C LYS A 96 -23.11 0.31 8.95
N ARG A 97 -24.16 -0.41 8.54
CA ARG A 97 -24.84 -1.42 9.37
C ARG A 97 -23.91 -2.56 9.77
N CYS A 98 -23.09 -3.07 8.86
CA CYS A 98 -22.09 -4.09 9.18
C CYS A 98 -21.11 -3.61 10.24
N LEU A 99 -20.62 -2.37 10.12
CA LEU A 99 -19.68 -1.79 11.08
C LEU A 99 -20.32 -1.62 12.46
N GLU A 100 -21.56 -1.12 12.53
CA GLU A 100 -22.32 -0.99 13.78
C GLU A 100 -22.59 -2.35 14.43
N ALA A 101 -22.99 -3.36 13.66
CA ALA A 101 -23.22 -4.71 14.15
C ALA A 101 -21.93 -5.34 14.71
N VAL A 102 -20.81 -5.20 13.99
CA VAL A 102 -19.51 -5.68 14.46
C VAL A 102 -19.10 -4.97 15.75
N GLN A 103 -19.30 -3.66 15.86
CA GLN A 103 -19.01 -2.92 17.08
C GLN A 103 -19.89 -3.35 18.26
N ALA A 104 -21.18 -3.60 18.03
CA ALA A 104 -22.10 -4.10 19.05
C ALA A 104 -21.65 -5.47 19.59
N ILE A 105 -21.38 -6.42 18.70
CA ILE A 105 -20.85 -7.75 19.05
C ILE A 105 -19.52 -7.62 19.80
N THR A 106 -18.62 -6.74 19.35
CA THR A 106 -17.32 -6.52 20.00
C THR A 106 -17.46 -6.04 21.44
N LYS A 107 -18.42 -5.15 21.69
CA LYS A 107 -18.75 -4.65 23.04
C LYS A 107 -19.39 -5.74 23.89
N GLU A 108 -20.39 -6.45 23.36
CA GLU A 108 -21.08 -7.55 24.05
C GLU A 108 -20.12 -8.65 24.48
N MET A 109 -19.26 -9.09 23.56
CA MET A 109 -18.25 -10.11 23.82
C MET A 109 -17.04 -9.59 24.63
N LYS A 110 -17.01 -8.29 24.96
CA LYS A 110 -15.93 -7.65 25.73
C LYS A 110 -14.53 -7.92 25.15
N ILE A 111 -14.42 -8.04 23.82
CA ILE A 111 -13.18 -8.44 23.14
C ILE A 111 -12.02 -7.49 23.49
N THR A 112 -12.33 -6.19 23.59
CA THR A 112 -11.40 -5.14 23.98
C THR A 112 -10.82 -5.33 25.38
N GLU A 113 -11.66 -5.73 26.35
CA GLU A 113 -11.25 -5.96 27.72
C GLU A 113 -10.35 -7.19 27.80
N TYR A 114 -10.75 -8.29 27.15
CA TYR A 114 -9.93 -9.51 27.04
C TYR A 114 -8.58 -9.23 26.38
N ARG A 115 -8.55 -8.43 25.32
CA ARG A 115 -7.30 -8.01 24.66
C ARG A 115 -6.41 -7.21 25.60
N SER A 116 -6.98 -6.25 26.32
CA SER A 116 -6.24 -5.41 27.28
C SER A 116 -5.65 -6.26 28.40
N HIS A 117 -6.44 -7.18 28.95
CA HIS A 117 -6.00 -8.12 29.98
C HIS A 117 -4.93 -9.09 29.47
N LEU A 118 -5.05 -9.59 28.23
CA LEU A 118 -4.03 -10.42 27.60
C LEU A 118 -2.70 -9.68 27.45
N LEU A 119 -2.72 -8.43 27.01
CA LEU A 119 -1.49 -7.62 26.89
C LEU A 119 -0.87 -7.32 28.27
N TYR A 120 -1.73 -7.05 29.27
CA TYR A 120 -1.29 -6.85 30.65
C TYR A 120 -0.60 -8.09 31.21
N THR A 121 -1.22 -9.28 31.08
CA THR A 121 -0.68 -10.55 31.59
C THR A 121 0.63 -10.94 30.90
N ILE A 122 0.73 -10.75 29.58
CA ILE A 122 2.00 -10.91 28.84
C ILE A 122 3.08 -9.97 29.41
N GLY A 123 2.75 -8.71 29.67
CA GLY A 123 3.67 -7.74 30.26
C GLY A 123 4.12 -8.12 31.67
N LEU A 124 3.20 -8.60 32.50
CA LEU A 124 3.48 -9.08 33.86
C LEU A 124 4.40 -10.30 33.84
N LEU A 125 4.11 -11.27 32.98
CA LEU A 125 4.92 -12.47 32.80
C LEU A 125 6.35 -12.10 32.38
N LYS A 126 6.51 -11.16 31.45
CA LYS A 126 7.84 -10.64 31.04
C LYS A 126 8.63 -10.08 32.21
N ARG A 127 8.00 -9.25 33.06
CA ARG A 127 8.65 -8.68 34.24
C ARG A 127 9.08 -9.77 35.23
N LYS A 128 8.21 -10.75 35.48
CA LYS A 128 8.50 -11.86 36.40
C LYS A 128 9.61 -12.77 35.89
N ILE A 129 9.60 -13.14 34.61
CA ILE A 129 10.69 -13.93 34.00
C ILE A 129 12.00 -13.14 34.05
N LYS A 130 11.99 -11.85 33.73
CA LYS A 130 13.20 -11.01 33.81
C LYS A 130 13.75 -10.96 35.24
N SER A 131 12.89 -10.75 36.24
CA SER A 131 13.28 -10.81 37.66
C SER A 131 13.94 -12.14 38.00
N LYS A 132 13.29 -13.25 37.62
CA LYS A 132 13.78 -14.59 37.94
C LYS A 132 15.11 -14.90 37.28
N VAL A 133 15.28 -14.49 36.03
CA VAL A 133 16.53 -14.66 35.29
C VAL A 133 17.66 -13.84 35.91
N THR A 134 17.39 -12.62 36.37
CA THR A 134 18.37 -11.81 37.11
C THR A 134 18.79 -12.50 38.42
N GLU A 135 17.85 -13.07 39.18
CA GLU A 135 18.14 -13.86 40.39
C GLU A 135 19.03 -15.07 40.10
N MET A 136 18.86 -15.73 38.95
CA MET A 136 19.64 -16.91 38.57
C MET A 136 21.07 -16.59 38.14
N GLY A 137 21.39 -15.31 37.91
CA GLY A 137 22.73 -14.82 37.63
C GLY A 137 23.04 -14.53 36.15
N PRO A 138 24.23 -13.96 35.86
CA PRO A 138 24.54 -13.31 34.59
C PRO A 138 24.45 -14.22 33.36
N LYS A 139 24.79 -15.51 33.52
CA LYS A 139 24.75 -16.53 32.46
C LYS A 139 23.33 -16.71 31.88
N TYR A 140 22.30 -16.51 32.70
CA TYR A 140 20.90 -16.67 32.28
C TYR A 140 20.32 -15.40 31.68
N VAL A 141 20.82 -14.22 32.06
CA VAL A 141 20.39 -12.91 31.52
C VAL A 141 20.63 -12.83 30.02
N GLY A 142 21.79 -13.30 29.55
CA GLY A 142 22.10 -13.37 28.11
C GLY A 142 21.24 -14.38 27.33
N ALA A 143 20.66 -15.37 28.00
CA ALA A 143 19.80 -16.40 27.39
C ALA A 143 18.31 -15.97 27.32
N ALA A 144 17.89 -15.00 28.13
CA ALA A 144 16.51 -14.51 28.18
C ALA A 144 16.24 -13.39 27.16
N LEU A 145 16.62 -13.61 25.90
CA LEU A 145 16.33 -12.68 24.82
C LEU A 145 14.87 -12.81 24.41
N PHE A 146 14.06 -11.84 24.82
CA PHE A 146 12.67 -11.70 24.37
C PHE A 146 12.64 -11.16 22.94
N LYS A 147 12.50 -12.02 21.94
CA LYS A 147 12.31 -11.56 20.56
C LYS A 147 10.84 -11.21 20.33
N GLU A 148 10.58 -9.98 19.91
CA GLU A 148 9.27 -9.55 19.43
C GLU A 148 8.94 -10.26 18.11
N ASN A 149 7.82 -10.98 18.08
CA ASN A 149 7.21 -11.40 16.82
C ASN A 149 6.03 -10.47 16.54
N ARG A 150 6.06 -9.90 15.34
CA ARG A 150 4.99 -9.10 14.78
C ARG A 150 4.10 -10.06 14.02
N TRP A 151 2.84 -10.16 14.40
CA TRP A 151 1.82 -10.76 13.54
C TRP A 151 0.95 -9.63 13.02
N ASP A 152 0.74 -9.64 11.70
CA ASP A 152 -0.24 -8.76 11.08
C ASP A 152 -1.62 -9.14 11.59
N THR A 153 -2.40 -8.12 11.96
CA THR A 153 -3.80 -8.33 12.32
C THR A 153 -4.58 -8.81 11.11
N SER A 154 -5.47 -9.79 11.33
CA SER A 154 -6.35 -10.29 10.25
C SER A 154 -7.27 -9.18 9.75
N LEU A 155 -7.85 -9.34 8.56
CA LEU A 155 -8.83 -8.38 8.02
C LEU A 155 -10.02 -8.20 8.99
N VAL A 156 -10.44 -9.29 9.63
CA VAL A 156 -11.51 -9.30 10.63
C VAL A 156 -11.09 -8.52 11.89
N GLU A 157 -9.88 -8.72 12.40
CA GLU A 157 -9.36 -7.96 13.54
C GLU A 157 -9.20 -6.46 13.23
N LYS A 158 -8.86 -6.10 11.99
CA LYS A 158 -8.79 -4.70 11.55
C LYS A 158 -10.16 -4.02 11.54
N LEU A 159 -11.22 -4.77 11.23
CA LEU A 159 -12.61 -4.30 11.27
C LEU A 159 -13.16 -4.21 12.70
N ILE A 160 -12.77 -5.14 13.58
CA ILE A 160 -13.20 -5.22 14.99
C ILE A 160 -12.46 -4.24 15.91
N LEU A 161 -11.17 -3.97 15.63
CA LEU A 161 -10.30 -3.15 16.47
C LEU A 161 -9.89 -1.80 15.83
N PRO A 162 -10.80 -1.03 15.21
CA PRO A 162 -10.44 0.19 14.48
C PRO A 162 -9.91 1.30 15.41
N LEU A 163 -10.24 1.25 16.72
CA LEU A 163 -9.87 2.27 17.72
C LEU A 163 -8.51 2.05 18.39
N TYR A 164 -7.80 0.96 18.11
CA TYR A 164 -6.51 0.69 18.73
C TYR A 164 -5.37 0.86 17.72
N ALA A 165 -4.68 2.00 17.81
CA ALA A 165 -3.58 2.43 16.95
C ALA A 165 -2.42 1.40 16.78
N SER A 166 -2.37 0.34 17.60
CA SER A 166 -1.42 -0.76 17.41
C SER A 166 -2.04 -1.92 16.60
N ARG A 167 -1.95 -1.80 15.27
CA ARG A 167 -2.30 -2.84 14.27
C ARG A 167 -1.42 -4.10 14.32
N LYS A 168 -0.74 -4.38 15.44
CA LYS A 168 0.31 -5.39 15.52
C LYS A 168 0.19 -6.16 16.82
N TRP A 169 0.06 -7.47 16.71
CA TRP A 169 0.28 -8.37 17.84
C TRP A 169 1.77 -8.35 18.20
N ARG A 170 2.08 -8.16 19.49
CA ARG A 170 3.44 -8.27 20.02
C ARG A 170 3.49 -9.49 20.92
N PHE A 171 3.95 -10.62 20.39
CA PHE A 171 4.24 -11.79 21.21
C PHE A 171 5.75 -11.87 21.44
N TYR A 172 6.15 -12.16 22.68
CA TYR A 172 7.55 -12.28 23.07
C TYR A 172 7.93 -13.75 23.21
N ARG A 173 9.05 -14.15 22.60
CA ARG A 173 9.58 -15.52 22.67
C ARG A 173 10.90 -15.52 23.43
N LEU A 174 11.13 -16.52 24.30
CA LEU A 174 12.47 -16.82 24.81
C LEU A 174 13.26 -17.46 23.67
N LYS A 175 14.20 -16.71 23.07
CA LYS A 175 15.05 -17.25 22.01
C LYS A 175 16.42 -17.63 22.59
N HIS A 176 16.67 -18.93 22.71
CA HIS A 176 18.03 -19.48 22.82
C HIS A 176 18.51 -19.88 21.41
N PRO A 177 19.78 -19.70 21.03
CA PRO A 177 20.28 -20.02 19.68
C PRO A 177 20.12 -21.50 19.26
N ARG A 178 19.92 -22.42 20.22
CA ARG A 178 19.80 -23.86 19.98
C ARG A 178 18.41 -24.48 20.23
N PHE A 179 17.45 -23.75 20.80
CA PHE A 179 16.11 -24.30 21.03
C PHE A 179 15.03 -23.22 21.13
N TYR A 180 13.81 -23.61 20.76
CA TYR A 180 12.62 -22.79 20.72
C TYR A 180 11.72 -23.14 21.92
N CYS A 181 11.44 -22.16 22.80
CA CYS A 181 10.51 -22.35 23.90
C CYS A 181 9.35 -21.35 23.79
N ASP A 182 8.19 -21.84 23.40
CA ASP A 182 6.94 -21.09 23.40
C ASP A 182 6.32 -21.18 24.79
N ILE A 183 6.51 -20.13 25.59
CA ILE A 183 6.09 -20.05 27.00
C ILE A 183 4.61 -20.45 27.18
N ILE A 184 3.76 -20.17 26.19
CA ILE A 184 2.33 -20.49 26.21
C ILE A 184 2.09 -21.98 25.96
N LYS A 185 2.85 -22.61 25.06
CA LYS A 185 2.71 -24.04 24.74
C LYS A 185 3.38 -24.95 25.74
N THR A 186 4.52 -24.55 26.32
CA THR A 186 5.21 -25.35 27.36
C THR A 186 4.41 -25.52 28.64
N ALA A 187 3.45 -24.64 28.93
CA ALA A 187 2.57 -24.78 30.09
C ALA A 187 1.46 -25.84 29.92
N ARG A 188 1.16 -26.28 28.69
CA ARG A 188 0.11 -27.29 28.41
C ARG A 188 0.53 -28.74 28.69
N ASN A 189 1.82 -28.99 28.95
CA ASN A 189 2.35 -30.34 29.22
C ASN A 189 2.60 -30.58 30.72
N LYS A 190 1.72 -30.07 31.60
CA LYS A 190 1.66 -30.44 33.01
C LYS A 190 0.24 -30.82 33.39
#